data_AF-A0A5N5HMK6-F1
#
_entry.id   AF-A0A5N5HMK6-F1
#
_cell.length_a   1.000
_cell.length_b   1.000
_cell.length_c   1.000
_cell.angle_alpha   90.00
_cell.angle_beta   90.00
_cell.angle_gamma   90.00
#
_symmetry.space_group_name_H-M   'P 1'
#
loop_
_entity.id
_entity.type
_entity.pdbx_description
1 polymer ?
#
loop_
_entity_poly.entity_id
_entity_poly.type
_entity_poly.pdbx_seq_one_letter_code
_entity_poly.pdbx_strand_id
1 'polypeptide(L)'
;MFVELLKSFTFDHNIVQHTFVNWFGMKPRLAISDPDMIKEILFNSGGSFIKILFTPLTKFLLGDWGLVGLEGDQWTFHRRIVNNAFNMEHVKVKLFLSSNLQQWGEEFELDVHKEFHELLGDVILRTAFGRSFKEGKHVFDLQEQHMHLFIKAIKSIYIPGFRFLPTKSNRERWRLDKETSESIRTLIAKMAKGREI
;
A
#
# COMPACT_ATOMS: atom_id res chain seq x y z
N MET A 1 4.33 -3.98 6.54
CA MET A 1 3.29 -3.47 5.60
C MET A 1 2.39 -4.56 5.00
N PHE A 2 2.85 -5.43 4.08
CA PHE A 2 1.99 -6.46 3.44
C PHE A 2 1.45 -7.53 4.41
N VAL A 3 2.29 -7.94 5.36
CA VAL A 3 1.94 -8.92 6.41
C VAL A 3 0.87 -8.37 7.35
N GLU A 4 0.96 -7.09 7.73
CA GLU A 4 -0.06 -6.45 8.59
C GLU A 4 -1.40 -6.28 7.88
N LEU A 5 -1.37 -5.95 6.58
CA LEU A 5 -2.56 -5.88 5.74
C LEU A 5 -3.27 -7.25 5.72
N LEU A 6 -2.53 -8.34 5.45
CA LEU A 6 -3.08 -9.71 5.45
C LEU A 6 -3.63 -10.12 6.82
N LYS A 7 -2.89 -9.86 7.91
CA LYS A 7 -3.36 -10.11 9.30
C LYS A 7 -4.58 -9.26 9.68
N SER A 8 -4.79 -8.12 9.03
CA SER A 8 -5.96 -7.29 9.30
C SER A 8 -7.25 -7.87 8.70
N PHE A 9 -7.13 -8.69 7.64
CA PHE A 9 -8.26 -9.35 6.96
C PHE A 9 -8.50 -10.79 7.41
N THR A 10 -7.61 -11.38 8.23
CA THR A 10 -7.85 -12.71 8.81
C THR A 10 -9.00 -12.63 9.81
N PHE A 11 -10.18 -13.04 9.35
CA PHE A 11 -11.26 -13.49 10.22
C PHE A 11 -10.84 -14.81 10.89
N ASP A 12 -11.48 -15.13 12.01
CA ASP A 12 -11.26 -16.35 12.78
C ASP A 12 -11.16 -17.58 11.86
N HIS A 13 -10.14 -18.42 12.04
CA HIS A 13 -9.78 -19.51 11.10
C HIS A 13 -10.96 -20.46 10.83
N ASN A 14 -11.88 -20.59 11.79
CA ASN A 14 -13.09 -21.40 11.70
C ASN A 14 -14.19 -20.80 10.78
N ILE A 15 -14.14 -19.49 10.50
CA ILE A 15 -15.07 -18.80 9.60
C ILE A 15 -14.56 -18.84 8.14
N VAL A 16 -13.25 -19.00 7.95
CA VAL A 16 -12.58 -18.90 6.65
C VAL A 16 -12.93 -20.04 5.69
N GLN A 17 -13.48 -21.17 6.17
CA GLN A 17 -13.79 -22.32 5.31
C GLN A 17 -15.18 -22.27 4.63
N HIS A 18 -16.03 -21.31 5.00
CA HIS A 18 -17.40 -21.25 4.48
C HIS A 18 -17.73 -19.88 3.88
N THR A 19 -18.56 -19.87 2.85
CA THR A 19 -19.13 -18.63 2.29
C THR A 19 -20.13 -18.05 3.29
N PHE A 20 -19.95 -16.80 3.72
CA PHE A 20 -20.82 -16.15 4.71
C PHE A 20 -21.11 -14.70 4.37
N VAL A 21 -22.22 -14.17 4.88
CA VAL A 21 -22.57 -12.76 4.76
C VAL A 21 -22.23 -12.05 6.07
N ASN A 22 -21.48 -10.95 5.98
CA ASN A 22 -21.28 -10.03 7.09
C ASN A 22 -21.86 -8.64 6.76
N TRP A 23 -22.18 -7.87 7.80
CA TRP A 23 -22.74 -6.54 7.65
C TRP A 23 -21.71 -5.48 8.01
N PHE A 24 -21.51 -4.52 7.12
CA PHE A 24 -20.66 -3.36 7.36
C PHE A 24 -21.51 -2.09 7.36
N GLY A 25 -21.99 -1.72 8.54
CA GLY A 25 -23.10 -0.78 8.66
C GLY A 25 -24.34 -1.37 7.98
N MET A 26 -24.96 -0.61 7.08
CA MET A 26 -26.16 -1.05 6.35
C MET A 26 -25.84 -1.79 5.05
N LYS A 27 -24.55 -2.06 4.76
CA LYS A 27 -24.13 -2.71 3.52
C LYS A 27 -23.75 -4.17 3.79
N PRO A 28 -24.50 -5.16 3.25
CA PRO A 28 -24.08 -6.56 3.35
C PRO A 28 -22.85 -6.79 2.46
N ARG A 29 -21.96 -7.66 2.91
CA ARG A 29 -20.78 -8.13 2.17
C ARG A 29 -20.77 -9.65 2.20
N LEU A 30 -20.64 -10.25 1.02
CA LEU A 30 -20.45 -11.69 0.87
C LEU A 30 -18.95 -12.00 0.91
N ALA A 31 -18.53 -12.78 1.91
CA ALA A 31 -17.19 -13.33 1.99
C ALA A 31 -17.17 -14.70 1.31
N ILE A 32 -16.27 -14.86 0.35
CA ILE A 32 -16.13 -16.06 -0.47
C ILE A 32 -14.75 -16.63 -0.25
N SER A 33 -14.70 -17.92 0.04
CA SER A 33 -13.45 -18.65 0.29
C SER A 33 -13.19 -19.75 -0.74
N ASP A 34 -14.17 -20.05 -1.58
CA ASP A 34 -14.05 -21.04 -2.65
C ASP A 34 -13.10 -20.51 -3.76
N PRO A 35 -12.00 -21.22 -4.08
CA PRO A 35 -11.02 -20.75 -5.05
C PRO A 35 -11.58 -20.57 -6.47
N ASP A 36 -12.51 -21.41 -6.91
CA ASP A 36 -13.08 -21.36 -8.25
C ASP A 36 -14.00 -20.13 -8.39
N MET A 37 -14.80 -19.84 -7.35
CA MET A 37 -15.61 -18.62 -7.28
C MET A 37 -14.73 -17.36 -7.18
N ILE A 38 -13.66 -17.39 -6.35
CA ILE A 38 -12.70 -16.27 -6.26
C ILE A 38 -12.09 -15.99 -7.64
N LYS A 39 -11.71 -17.04 -8.36
CA LYS A 39 -11.17 -16.95 -9.71
C LYS A 39 -12.18 -16.28 -10.64
N GLU A 40 -13.42 -16.75 -10.68
CA GLU A 40 -14.48 -16.16 -11.52
C GLU A 40 -14.68 -14.66 -11.25
N ILE A 41 -14.72 -14.28 -9.97
CA ILE A 41 -14.88 -12.88 -9.54
C ILE A 41 -13.68 -12.03 -9.94
N LEU A 42 -12.45 -12.53 -9.75
CA LEU A 42 -11.24 -11.78 -10.06
C LEU A 42 -10.99 -11.63 -11.57
N PHE A 43 -11.39 -12.62 -12.37
CA PHE A 43 -11.31 -12.52 -13.83
C PHE A 43 -12.40 -11.62 -14.42
N ASN A 44 -13.51 -11.40 -13.69
CA ASN A 44 -14.57 -10.43 -13.97
C ASN A 44 -14.91 -10.27 -15.47
N SER A 45 -15.11 -11.39 -16.17
CA SER A 45 -15.28 -11.42 -17.62
C SER A 45 -16.54 -10.68 -18.12
N GLY A 46 -17.51 -10.41 -17.24
CA GLY A 46 -18.77 -9.72 -17.56
C GLY A 46 -18.96 -8.34 -16.92
N GLY A 47 -18.00 -7.83 -16.13
CA GLY A 47 -18.14 -6.53 -15.43
C GLY A 47 -19.15 -6.51 -14.26
N SER A 48 -19.75 -7.65 -13.93
CA SER A 48 -20.76 -7.80 -12.87
C SER A 48 -20.21 -7.58 -11.46
N PHE A 49 -18.89 -7.69 -11.29
CA PHE A 49 -18.23 -7.46 -10.01
C PHE A 49 -17.47 -6.13 -10.03
N ILE A 50 -17.81 -5.25 -9.10
CA ILE A 50 -17.13 -3.97 -8.92
C ILE A 50 -16.20 -4.10 -7.72
N LYS A 51 -15.02 -3.48 -7.79
CA LYS A 51 -14.14 -3.38 -6.61
C LYS A 51 -14.92 -2.78 -5.44
N ILE A 52 -14.69 -3.31 -4.24
CA ILE A 52 -15.31 -2.76 -3.02
C ILE A 52 -14.97 -1.27 -2.94
N LEU A 53 -16.00 -0.42 -3.07
CA LEU A 53 -15.85 1.03 -3.10
C LEU A 53 -15.20 1.51 -1.80
N PHE A 54 -14.02 2.13 -1.94
CA PHE A 54 -13.39 2.86 -0.86
C PHE A 54 -14.30 3.99 -0.39
N THR A 55 -14.43 4.12 0.93
CA THR A 55 -15.10 5.28 1.53
C THR A 55 -14.30 6.55 1.24
N PRO A 56 -14.91 7.75 1.25
CA PRO A 56 -14.17 9.00 1.06
C PRO A 56 -13.01 9.19 2.06
N LEU A 57 -13.05 8.52 3.21
CA LEU A 57 -11.97 8.51 4.18
C LEU A 57 -10.79 7.61 3.74
N THR A 58 -11.08 6.39 3.28
CA THR A 58 -10.03 5.47 2.80
C THR A 58 -9.42 5.95 1.49
N LYS A 59 -10.20 6.60 0.62
CA LYS A 59 -9.73 7.29 -0.57
C LYS A 59 -8.70 8.38 -0.24
N PHE A 60 -8.97 9.20 0.77
CA PHE A 60 -8.07 10.28 1.20
C PHE A 60 -6.70 9.72 1.64
N LEU A 61 -6.70 8.62 2.41
CA LEU A 61 -5.48 7.99 2.91
C LEU A 61 -4.62 7.31 1.83
N LEU A 62 -5.14 7.13 0.61
CA LEU A 62 -4.42 6.57 -0.53
C LEU A 62 -4.00 7.63 -1.57
N GLY A 63 -4.15 8.92 -1.27
CA GLY A 63 -3.78 10.00 -2.20
C GLY A 63 -4.68 10.04 -3.44
N ASP A 64 -5.98 10.31 -3.25
CA ASP A 64 -6.98 10.42 -4.31
C ASP A 64 -7.08 9.17 -5.21
N TRP A 65 -7.48 8.06 -4.59
CA TRP A 65 -7.69 6.70 -5.13
C TRP A 65 -6.43 5.85 -5.27
N GLY A 66 -5.28 6.45 -5.61
CA GLY A 66 -4.06 5.70 -5.93
C GLY A 66 -4.28 4.61 -7.00
N LEU A 67 -3.27 3.79 -7.27
CA LEU A 67 -3.41 2.73 -8.29
C LEU A 67 -4.46 1.65 -7.90
N VAL A 68 -4.73 1.50 -6.61
CA VAL A 68 -5.68 0.50 -6.09
C VAL A 68 -7.12 0.87 -6.46
N GLY A 69 -7.46 2.16 -6.37
CA GLY A 69 -8.80 2.68 -6.55
C GLY A 69 -9.13 3.21 -7.95
N LEU A 70 -8.13 3.36 -8.84
CA LEU A 70 -8.38 3.74 -10.24
C LEU A 70 -8.96 2.56 -11.03
N GLU A 71 -9.76 2.89 -12.05
CA GLU A 71 -10.37 1.94 -13.00
C GLU A 71 -10.22 2.44 -14.46
N GLY A 72 -10.50 1.56 -15.42
CA GLY A 72 -10.51 1.88 -16.85
C GLY A 72 -9.21 2.47 -17.39
N ASP A 73 -9.33 3.49 -18.25
CA ASP A 73 -8.20 4.12 -18.94
C ASP A 73 -7.24 4.80 -17.97
N GLN A 74 -7.75 5.40 -16.89
CA GLN A 74 -6.91 6.04 -15.87
C GLN A 74 -6.04 5.00 -15.16
N TRP A 75 -6.60 3.85 -14.80
CA TRP A 75 -5.81 2.76 -14.21
C TRP A 75 -4.77 2.25 -15.21
N THR A 76 -5.15 2.01 -16.45
CA THR A 76 -4.27 1.51 -17.51
C THR A 76 -3.07 2.43 -17.71
N PHE A 77 -3.31 3.74 -17.79
CA PHE A 77 -2.27 4.74 -17.94
C PHE A 77 -1.30 4.75 -16.75
N HIS A 78 -1.82 4.85 -15.52
CA HIS A 78 -0.97 4.87 -14.32
C HIS A 78 -0.21 3.55 -14.14
N ARG A 79 -0.85 2.40 -14.43
CA ARG A 79 -0.22 1.08 -14.35
C ARG A 79 0.93 0.96 -15.33
N ARG A 80 0.78 1.49 -16.55
CA ARG A 80 1.86 1.50 -17.56
C ARG A 80 3.09 2.28 -17.08
N ILE A 81 2.89 3.47 -16.50
CA ILE A 81 3.99 4.28 -15.95
C ILE A 81 4.73 3.52 -14.86
N VAL A 82 4.01 2.94 -13.90
CA VAL A 82 4.60 2.16 -12.80
C VAL A 82 5.32 0.92 -13.33
N ASN A 83 4.72 0.15 -14.24
CA ASN A 83 5.33 -1.06 -14.79
C ASN A 83 6.65 -0.78 -15.53
N ASN A 84 6.79 0.37 -16.18
CA ASN A 84 8.06 0.74 -16.82
C ASN A 84 9.19 0.92 -15.79
N ALA A 85 8.90 1.53 -14.64
CA ALA A 85 9.88 1.69 -13.57
C ALA A 85 10.20 0.33 -12.91
N PHE A 86 9.17 -0.47 -12.64
CA PHE A 86 9.26 -1.76 -11.96
C PHE A 86 9.28 -2.95 -12.93
N ASN A 87 10.04 -2.83 -14.03
CA ASN A 87 10.33 -3.96 -14.89
C ASN A 87 11.18 -5.00 -14.13
N MET A 88 10.90 -6.28 -14.34
CA MET A 88 11.54 -7.38 -13.64
C MET A 88 13.08 -7.40 -13.79
N GLU A 89 13.62 -6.95 -14.92
CA GLU A 89 15.07 -6.81 -15.12
C GLU A 89 15.65 -5.75 -14.18
N HIS A 90 15.01 -4.58 -14.08
CA HIS A 90 15.44 -3.50 -13.20
C HIS A 90 15.36 -3.90 -11.72
N VAL A 91 14.30 -4.60 -11.32
CA VAL A 91 14.10 -5.06 -9.94
C VAL A 91 15.15 -6.10 -9.57
N LYS A 92 15.42 -7.09 -10.44
CA LYS A 92 16.45 -8.11 -10.19
C LYS A 92 17.83 -7.48 -9.99
N VAL A 93 18.26 -6.62 -10.91
CA VAL A 93 19.57 -5.94 -10.81
C VAL A 93 19.68 -5.17 -9.50
N LYS A 94 18.64 -4.43 -9.12
CA LYS A 94 18.65 -3.65 -7.88
C LYS A 94 18.62 -4.53 -6.64
N LEU A 95 17.89 -5.65 -6.65
CA LEU A 95 17.93 -6.63 -5.57
C LEU A 95 19.34 -7.17 -5.36
N PHE A 96 20.04 -7.58 -6.43
CA PHE A 96 21.42 -8.06 -6.34
C PHE A 96 22.40 -7.00 -5.80
N LEU A 97 22.22 -5.73 -6.19
CA LEU A 97 23.06 -4.61 -5.72
C LEU A 97 22.75 -4.18 -4.29
N SER A 98 21.50 -4.32 -3.85
CA SER A 98 21.04 -3.94 -2.51
C SER A 98 21.26 -5.04 -1.48
N SER A 99 21.40 -6.30 -1.90
CA SER A 99 21.59 -7.43 -1.02
C SER A 99 23.06 -7.57 -0.60
N ASN A 100 23.41 -7.11 0.60
CA ASN A 100 24.67 -7.46 1.27
C ASN A 100 24.62 -8.91 1.80
N LEU A 101 24.37 -9.89 0.91
CA LEU A 101 24.26 -11.32 1.27
C LEU A 101 25.53 -11.85 1.96
N GLN A 102 26.68 -11.19 1.78
CA GLN A 102 27.95 -11.53 2.44
C GLN A 102 27.96 -11.22 3.95
N GLN A 103 27.06 -10.39 4.46
CA GLN A 103 26.98 -10.05 5.89
C GLN A 103 26.11 -11.04 6.69
N TRP A 104 25.44 -11.96 6.01
CA TRP A 104 24.58 -12.99 6.61
C TRP A 104 25.49 -14.18 6.99
N GLY A 105 26.40 -13.94 7.93
CA GLY A 105 27.31 -14.95 8.48
C GLY A 105 26.62 -15.95 9.39
N GLU A 106 27.28 -17.09 9.66
CA GLU A 106 26.69 -18.30 10.25
C GLU A 106 26.25 -18.19 11.72
N GLU A 107 26.63 -17.14 12.47
CA GLU A 107 26.28 -16.96 13.89
C GLU A 107 25.87 -15.52 14.22
N PHE A 108 24.65 -15.11 13.89
CA PHE A 108 24.03 -13.92 14.46
C PHE A 108 22.50 -14.02 14.50
N GLU A 109 21.89 -13.58 15.60
CA GLU A 109 20.43 -13.47 15.72
C GLU A 109 19.95 -12.23 14.94
N LEU A 110 19.40 -12.48 13.76
CA LEU A 110 18.95 -11.43 12.83
C LEU A 110 17.44 -11.23 12.92
N ASP A 111 17.00 -9.98 13.10
CA ASP A 111 15.60 -9.62 12.90
C ASP A 111 15.30 -9.60 11.39
N VAL A 112 14.85 -10.75 10.88
CA VAL A 112 14.52 -10.95 9.47
C VAL A 112 13.47 -9.94 8.99
N HIS A 113 12.52 -9.53 9.84
CA HIS A 113 11.48 -8.57 9.44
C HIS A 113 12.08 -7.20 9.16
N LYS A 114 12.94 -6.71 10.07
CA LYS A 114 13.60 -5.42 9.91
C LYS A 114 14.53 -5.41 8.68
N GLU A 115 15.39 -6.41 8.55
CA GLU A 115 16.37 -6.48 7.45
C GLU A 115 15.67 -6.59 6.09
N PHE A 116 14.63 -7.42 6.00
CA PHE A 116 13.85 -7.54 4.76
C PHE A 116 13.10 -6.25 4.43
N HIS A 117 12.61 -5.53 5.43
CA HIS A 117 11.95 -4.24 5.25
C HIS A 117 12.92 -3.19 4.69
N GLU A 118 14.12 -3.08 5.25
CA GLU A 118 15.15 -2.15 4.78
C GLU A 118 15.63 -2.52 3.36
N LEU A 119 15.86 -3.81 3.08
CA LEU A 119 16.24 -4.29 1.76
C LEU A 119 15.16 -3.95 0.71
N LEU A 120 13.89 -4.25 1.00
CA LEU A 120 12.79 -3.96 0.09
C LEU A 120 12.64 -2.46 -0.14
N GLY A 121 12.79 -1.65 0.91
CA GLY A 121 12.79 -0.20 0.81
C GLY A 121 13.90 0.32 -0.12
N ASP A 122 15.11 -0.25 -0.03
CA ASP A 122 16.24 0.11 -0.89
C ASP A 122 15.99 -0.27 -2.34
N VAL A 123 15.47 -1.48 -2.59
CA VAL A 123 15.09 -1.93 -3.93
C VAL A 123 14.02 -1.01 -4.52
N ILE A 124 12.96 -0.67 -3.77
CA ILE A 124 11.89 0.21 -4.25
C ILE A 124 12.42 1.62 -4.55
N LEU A 125 13.17 2.24 -3.64
CA LEU A 125 13.69 3.60 -3.87
C LEU A 125 14.71 3.66 -4.99
N ARG A 126 15.59 2.67 -5.11
CA ARG A 126 16.49 2.58 -6.26
C ARG A 126 15.70 2.37 -7.53
N THR A 127 14.63 1.56 -7.49
CA THR A 127 13.81 1.23 -8.66
C THR A 127 13.05 2.43 -9.18
N ALA A 128 12.27 3.07 -8.31
CA ALA A 128 11.42 4.20 -8.65
C ALA A 128 12.18 5.53 -8.79
N PHE A 129 13.22 5.75 -7.98
CA PHE A 129 13.86 7.07 -7.84
C PHE A 129 15.37 7.08 -8.04
N GLY A 130 16.01 5.92 -8.24
CA GLY A 130 17.47 5.82 -8.36
C GLY A 130 18.24 6.16 -7.08
N ARG A 131 17.57 6.14 -5.91
CA ARG A 131 18.07 6.61 -4.62
C ARG A 131 18.17 5.49 -3.60
N SER A 132 18.97 5.69 -2.54
CA SER A 132 19.10 4.71 -1.46
C SER A 132 17.93 4.79 -0.48
N PHE A 133 17.61 3.69 0.21
CA PHE A 133 16.57 3.63 1.26
C PHE A 133 16.70 4.78 2.27
N LYS A 134 17.94 5.06 2.71
CA LYS A 134 18.25 6.09 3.70
C LYS A 134 17.75 7.47 3.30
N GLU A 135 17.75 7.81 2.01
CA GLU A 135 17.32 9.12 1.52
C GLU A 135 15.79 9.29 1.54
N GLY A 136 15.02 8.20 1.46
CA GLY A 136 13.54 8.23 1.48
C GLY A 136 12.91 7.55 2.68
N LYS A 137 13.68 7.13 3.68
CA LYS A 137 13.20 6.44 4.89
C LYS A 137 12.03 7.19 5.55
N HIS A 138 12.13 8.51 5.65
CA HIS A 138 11.07 9.33 6.24
C HIS A 138 9.71 9.17 5.52
N VAL A 139 9.71 9.04 4.18
CA VAL A 139 8.46 8.79 3.42
C VAL A 139 7.91 7.40 3.71
N PHE A 140 8.76 6.39 3.90
CA PHE A 140 8.33 5.06 4.31
C PHE A 140 7.71 5.07 5.71
N ASP A 141 8.32 5.75 6.68
CA ASP A 141 7.80 5.87 8.04
C ASP A 141 6.42 6.57 8.05
N LEU A 142 6.22 7.56 7.17
CA LEU A 142 4.92 8.21 6.98
C LEU A 142 3.90 7.27 6.33
N GLN A 143 4.31 6.47 5.33
CA GLN A 143 3.44 5.48 4.70
C GLN A 143 2.98 4.39 5.67
N GLU A 144 3.84 3.97 6.61
CA GLU A 144 3.47 3.02 7.65
C GLU A 144 2.37 3.59 8.57
N GLN A 145 2.49 4.86 8.95
CA GLN A 145 1.47 5.56 9.75
C GLN A 145 0.14 5.70 8.98
N HIS A 146 0.20 6.05 7.69
CA HIS A 146 -0.98 6.06 6.81
C HIS A 146 -1.63 4.69 6.74
N MET A 147 -0.85 3.61 6.62
CA MET A 147 -1.34 2.23 6.56
C MET A 147 -2.10 1.86 7.84
N HIS A 148 -1.58 2.25 9.01
CA HIS A 148 -2.26 1.99 10.28
C HIS A 148 -3.63 2.69 10.36
N LEU A 149 -3.70 3.94 9.91
CA LEU A 149 -4.95 4.70 9.86
C LEU A 149 -5.91 4.17 8.78
N PHE A 150 -5.37 3.67 7.67
CA PHE A 150 -6.12 3.05 6.59
C PHE A 150 -6.76 1.74 7.05
N ILE A 151 -6.00 0.86 7.72
CA ILE A 151 -6.52 -0.39 8.30
C ILE A 151 -7.65 -0.09 9.30
N LYS A 152 -7.49 0.93 10.14
CA LYS A 152 -8.58 1.39 11.03
C LYS A 152 -9.80 1.89 10.26
N ALA A 153 -9.60 2.60 9.16
CA ALA A 153 -10.67 3.13 8.34
C ALA A 153 -11.43 2.06 7.54
N ILE A 154 -10.76 1.02 7.05
CA ILE A 154 -11.42 -0.09 6.33
C ILE A 154 -12.25 -0.99 7.26
N LYS A 155 -11.87 -1.04 8.55
CA LYS A 155 -12.55 -1.84 9.60
C LYS A 155 -13.68 -1.09 10.28
N SER A 156 -13.79 0.23 10.10
CA SER A 156 -14.81 1.05 10.75
C SER A 156 -15.90 1.52 9.79
N ILE A 157 -17.13 1.63 10.32
CA ILE A 157 -18.25 2.19 9.56
C ILE A 157 -17.96 3.67 9.30
N TYR A 158 -17.95 4.04 8.02
CA TYR A 158 -17.78 5.44 7.63
C TYR A 158 -19.07 6.22 7.86
N ILE A 159 -18.98 7.28 8.65
CA ILE A 159 -20.05 8.25 8.83
C ILE A 159 -19.75 9.48 7.94
N PRO A 160 -20.63 9.82 6.98
CA PRO A 160 -20.48 11.01 6.15
C PRO A 160 -20.24 12.28 6.98
N GLY A 161 -19.35 13.16 6.51
CA GLY A 161 -19.03 14.43 7.18
C GLY A 161 -18.05 14.34 8.35
N PHE A 162 -17.96 13.20 9.05
CA PHE A 162 -17.12 13.08 10.26
C PHE A 162 -15.62 13.28 10.00
N ARG A 163 -15.15 13.07 8.76
CA ARG A 163 -13.75 13.32 8.38
C ARG A 163 -13.32 14.78 8.49
N PHE A 164 -14.27 15.72 8.52
CA PHE A 164 -14.00 17.16 8.60
C PHE A 164 -14.04 17.70 10.04
N LEU A 165 -14.52 16.90 11.00
CA LEU A 165 -14.56 17.30 12.39
C LEU A 165 -13.14 17.32 13.00
N PRO A 166 -12.80 18.30 13.84
CA PRO A 166 -11.44 18.48 14.37
C PRO A 166 -11.11 17.52 15.53
N THR A 167 -11.41 16.22 15.35
CA THR A 167 -11.08 15.14 16.30
C THR A 167 -9.57 14.88 16.32
N LYS A 168 -9.05 14.28 17.40
CA LYS A 168 -7.62 13.91 17.49
C LYS A 168 -7.17 13.04 16.30
N SER A 169 -7.98 12.06 15.91
CA SER A 169 -7.66 11.17 14.79
C SER A 169 -7.67 11.89 13.43
N ASN A 170 -8.61 12.81 13.20
CA ASN A 170 -8.63 13.56 11.94
C ASN A 170 -7.50 14.59 11.87
N ARG A 171 -7.17 15.26 12.97
CA ARG A 171 -6.00 16.15 13.05
C ARG A 171 -4.72 15.41 12.69
N GLU A 172 -4.56 14.19 13.21
CA GLU A 172 -3.40 13.36 12.89
C GLU A 172 -3.38 12.96 11.40
N ARG A 173 -4.53 12.59 10.82
CA ARG A 173 -4.64 12.32 9.38
C ARG A 173 -4.24 13.52 8.53
N TRP A 174 -4.70 14.72 8.88
CA TRP A 174 -4.34 15.94 8.15
C TRP A 174 -2.85 16.29 8.30
N ARG A 175 -2.28 16.09 9.50
CA ARG A 175 -0.85 16.28 9.75
C ARG A 175 -0.02 15.36 8.85
N LEU A 176 -0.34 14.06 8.85
CA LEU A 176 0.35 13.05 8.06
C LEU A 176 0.23 13.28 6.55
N ASP A 177 -0.95 13.66 6.06
CA ASP A 177 -1.16 13.99 4.65
C ASP A 177 -0.30 15.17 4.19
N LYS A 178 -0.27 16.23 5.01
CA LYS A 178 0.57 17.41 4.76
C LYS A 178 2.06 17.05 4.75
N GLU A 179 2.54 16.36 5.79
CA GLU A 179 3.95 15.97 5.93
C GLU A 179 4.40 15.03 4.81
N THR A 180 3.54 14.11 4.39
CA THR A 180 3.80 13.20 3.25
C THR A 180 3.93 13.98 1.95
N SER A 181 3.00 14.90 1.69
CA SER A 181 3.03 15.75 0.50
C SER A 181 4.28 16.62 0.44
N GLU A 182 4.67 17.23 1.56
CA GLU A 182 5.89 18.05 1.66
C GLU A 182 7.17 17.22 1.47
N SER A 183 7.21 16.02 2.06
CA SER A 183 8.35 15.10 1.93
C SER A 183 8.53 14.60 0.49
N ILE A 184 7.45 14.19 -0.18
CA ILE A 184 7.50 13.75 -1.57
C ILE A 184 7.92 14.90 -2.49
N ARG A 185 7.36 16.11 -2.29
CA ARG A 185 7.77 17.30 -3.07
C ARG A 185 9.25 17.61 -2.88
N THR A 186 9.76 17.50 -1.66
CA THR A 186 11.18 17.72 -1.35
C THR A 186 12.07 16.70 -2.05
N LEU A 187 11.67 15.42 -2.04
CA LEU A 187 12.37 14.37 -2.78
C LEU A 187 12.38 14.66 -4.28
N ILE A 188 11.23 14.99 -4.88
CA ILE A 188 11.14 15.31 -6.32
C ILE A 188 12.00 16.53 -6.66
N ALA A 189 11.97 17.59 -5.85
CA ALA A 189 12.77 18.79 -6.07
C ALA A 189 14.27 18.50 -6.04
N LYS A 190 14.74 17.64 -5.13
CA LYS A 190 16.13 17.16 -5.11
C LYS A 190 16.49 16.38 -6.38
N MET A 191 15.56 15.62 -6.95
CA MET A 191 15.77 14.87 -8.20
C MET A 191 15.84 15.76 -9.44
N ALA A 192 15.13 16.90 -9.46
CA ALA A 192 15.21 17.85 -10.58
C ALA A 192 16.61 18.49 -10.64
N LYS A 193 17.13 18.94 -9.50
CA LYS A 193 18.45 19.58 -9.43
C LYS A 193 19.63 18.65 -9.73
N GLY A 194 19.52 17.37 -9.38
CA GLY A 194 20.57 16.38 -9.65
C GLY A 194 20.66 15.90 -11.10
N ARG A 195 19.74 16.32 -11.98
CA ARG A 195 19.75 15.99 -13.42
C ARG A 195 20.32 17.12 -14.29
N GLU A 196 20.66 18.27 -13.70
CA GLU A 196 21.23 19.44 -14.38
C GLU A 196 22.78 19.51 -14.26
N ILE A 197 23.43 18.42 -13.81
CA ILE A 197 24.89 18.29 -13.67
C ILE A 197 25.36 17.08 -14.48
#